data_AF-A0A453FFQ8-F1
#
_entry.id   AF-A0A453FFQ8-F1
#
_cell.length_a   1.000
_cell.length_b   1.000
_cell.length_c   1.000
_cell.angle_alpha   90.00
_cell.angle_beta   90.00
_cell.angle_gamma   90.00
#
_symmetry.space_group_name_H-M   'P 1'
#
loop_
_entity.id
_entity.type
_entity.pdbx_description
1 polymer ?
#
loop_
_entity_poly.entity_id
_entity_poly.type
_entity_poly.pdbx_seq_one_letter_code
_entity_poly.pdbx_strand_id
1 'polypeptide(L)'
;MERQGLDMKVTALVNDTVGTLAGGIYADNDVVAAVILGTGTNAAYVEHVDAIPKWKGPLPRSGNMVINMEWGNFKSDKLPRSDYDIALDFESLNPGEQMYEKMISGMYLGEVVRRILLRLAHDASLFGDVVPSKLEKLFVLRGRRICQPCIMTPHMISSTLVLS
;
A
#
# COMPACT_ATOMS: atom_id res chain seq x y z
N MET A 1 -13.17 -6.19 -26.72
CA MET A 1 -12.96 -7.61 -27.07
C MET A 1 -13.55 -7.88 -28.44
N GLU A 2 -14.88 -7.89 -28.60
CA GLU A 2 -15.52 -8.08 -29.92
C GLU A 2 -15.13 -7.02 -30.97
N ARG A 3 -15.01 -5.74 -30.58
CA ARG A 3 -14.53 -4.67 -31.47
C ARG A 3 -13.09 -4.85 -31.97
N GLN A 4 -12.30 -5.74 -31.35
CA GLN A 4 -10.95 -6.10 -31.78
C GLN A 4 -10.88 -7.52 -32.35
N GLY A 5 -12.03 -8.19 -32.56
CA GLY A 5 -12.07 -9.56 -33.10
C GLY A 5 -11.49 -10.62 -32.17
N LEU A 6 -11.35 -10.32 -30.87
CA LEU A 6 -10.79 -11.24 -29.89
C LEU A 6 -11.90 -12.09 -29.26
N ASP A 7 -11.79 -13.42 -29.39
CA ASP A 7 -12.63 -14.39 -28.69
C ASP A 7 -12.14 -14.56 -27.24
N MET A 8 -12.67 -13.71 -26.35
CA MET A 8 -12.31 -13.70 -24.94
C MET A 8 -13.54 -13.39 -24.09
N LYS A 9 -13.75 -14.21 -23.06
CA LYS A 9 -14.85 -14.04 -22.08
C LYS A 9 -14.30 -13.57 -20.74
N VAL A 10 -14.75 -12.40 -20.27
CA VAL A 10 -14.43 -11.90 -18.92
C VAL A 10 -15.36 -12.57 -17.92
N THR A 11 -14.79 -13.37 -17.01
CA THR A 11 -15.56 -14.14 -16.01
C THR A 11 -15.48 -13.56 -14.60
N ALA A 12 -14.43 -12.82 -14.29
CA ALA A 12 -14.20 -12.21 -12.99
C ALA A 12 -13.44 -10.90 -13.13
N LEU A 13 -13.71 -9.98 -12.20
CA LEU A 13 -12.92 -8.79 -11.96
C LEU A 13 -12.46 -8.86 -10.50
N VAL A 14 -11.16 -8.75 -10.28
CA VAL A 14 -10.55 -9.05 -8.98
C VAL A 14 -9.57 -7.94 -8.62
N ASN A 15 -9.55 -7.54 -7.34
CA ASN A 15 -8.51 -6.66 -6.79
C ASN A 15 -7.16 -7.39 -6.78
N ASP A 16 -6.06 -6.69 -7.03
CA ASP A 16 -4.71 -7.24 -7.11
C ASP A 16 -4.27 -8.00 -5.83
N THR A 17 -4.69 -7.52 -4.67
CA THR A 17 -4.39 -8.11 -3.35
C THR A 17 -5.20 -9.40 -3.14
N VAL A 18 -6.45 -9.44 -3.63
CA VAL A 18 -7.24 -10.68 -3.66
C VAL A 18 -6.63 -11.70 -4.63
N GLY A 19 -6.15 -11.26 -5.79
CA GLY A 19 -5.43 -12.12 -6.73
C GLY A 19 -4.14 -12.68 -6.13
N THR A 20 -3.41 -11.85 -5.38
CA THR A 20 -2.24 -12.28 -4.60
C THR A 20 -2.61 -13.35 -3.58
N LEU A 21 -3.67 -13.13 -2.80
CA LEU A 21 -4.14 -14.09 -1.80
C LEU A 21 -4.48 -15.43 -2.45
N ALA A 22 -5.24 -15.41 -3.54
CA ALA A 22 -5.61 -16.63 -4.26
C ALA A 22 -4.40 -17.38 -4.81
N GLY A 23 -3.41 -16.68 -5.37
CA GLY A 23 -2.15 -17.28 -5.81
C GLY A 23 -1.32 -17.85 -4.66
N GLY A 24 -1.33 -17.18 -3.50
CA GLY A 24 -0.70 -17.65 -2.27
C GLY A 24 -1.33 -18.95 -1.78
N ILE A 25 -2.65 -18.97 -1.61
CA ILE A 25 -3.41 -20.16 -1.18
C ILE A 25 -3.21 -21.33 -2.16
N TYR A 26 -3.13 -21.06 -3.46
CA TYR A 26 -2.86 -22.08 -4.46
C TYR A 26 -1.50 -22.75 -4.27
N ALA A 27 -0.48 -22.01 -3.79
CA ALA A 27 0.85 -22.53 -3.55
C ALA A 27 0.99 -23.16 -2.15
N ASP A 28 0.30 -22.62 -1.15
CA ASP A 28 0.37 -23.03 0.26
C ASP A 28 -1.00 -22.81 0.93
N ASN A 29 -1.60 -23.89 1.44
CA ASN A 29 -2.94 -23.84 2.04
C ASN A 29 -2.96 -23.14 3.42
N ASP A 30 -1.80 -22.90 4.05
CA ASP A 30 -1.72 -22.22 5.35
C ASP A 30 -1.75 -20.68 5.23
N VAL A 31 -1.80 -20.18 3.99
CA VAL A 31 -1.98 -18.76 3.69
C VAL A 31 -3.36 -18.29 4.13
N VAL A 32 -3.38 -17.23 4.96
CA VAL A 32 -4.63 -16.64 5.46
C VAL A 32 -4.83 -15.19 5.04
N ALA A 33 -3.75 -14.49 4.70
CA ALA A 33 -3.78 -13.10 4.27
C ALA A 33 -2.70 -12.77 3.23
N ALA A 34 -2.92 -11.70 2.49
CA ALA A 34 -1.98 -11.13 1.54
C ALA A 34 -1.85 -9.63 1.77
N VAL A 35 -0.64 -9.11 1.63
CA VAL A 35 -0.32 -7.69 1.78
C VAL A 35 0.49 -7.20 0.59
N ILE A 36 0.05 -6.08 0.02
CA ILE A 36 0.79 -5.32 -0.99
C ILE A 36 1.50 -4.17 -0.29
N LEU A 37 2.82 -4.07 -0.48
CA LEU A 37 3.67 -3.01 0.06
C LEU A 37 4.47 -2.33 -1.06
N GLY A 38 3.80 -1.70 -2.00
CA GLY A 38 4.41 -1.14 -3.21
C GLY A 38 4.30 0.39 -3.28
N THR A 39 3.94 0.88 -4.46
CA THR A 39 3.55 2.29 -4.66
C THR A 39 2.40 2.67 -3.73
N GLY A 40 1.38 1.80 -3.64
CA GLY A 40 0.32 1.86 -2.65
C GLY A 40 0.49 0.76 -1.60
N THR A 41 -0.49 0.65 -0.70
CA THR A 41 -0.56 -0.45 0.26
C THR A 41 -1.98 -0.96 0.41
N ASN A 42 -2.14 -2.27 0.46
CA ASN A 42 -3.43 -2.91 0.69
C ASN A 42 -3.27 -4.28 1.36
N ALA A 43 -4.36 -4.79 1.93
CA ALA A 43 -4.44 -6.15 2.46
C ALA A 43 -5.75 -6.83 2.07
N ALA A 44 -5.68 -8.15 1.90
CA ALA A 44 -6.83 -9.01 1.77
C ALA A 44 -6.65 -10.27 2.61
N TYR A 45 -7.74 -10.79 3.16
CA TYR A 45 -7.70 -11.99 4.01
C TYR A 45 -8.97 -12.83 3.85
N VAL A 46 -8.92 -14.08 4.32
CA VAL A 46 -10.07 -14.98 4.38
C VAL A 46 -10.78 -14.80 5.71
N GLU A 47 -12.07 -14.47 5.67
CA GLU A 47 -12.93 -14.30 6.85
C GLU A 47 -14.07 -15.32 6.85
N HIS A 48 -14.49 -15.75 8.04
CA HIS A 48 -15.69 -16.56 8.16
C HIS A 48 -16.94 -15.70 7.94
N VAL A 49 -17.91 -16.19 7.15
CA VAL A 49 -19.06 -15.35 6.77
C VAL A 49 -19.89 -14.89 7.96
N ASP A 50 -19.94 -15.67 9.04
CA ASP A 50 -20.63 -15.29 10.29
C ASP A 50 -19.99 -14.09 10.99
N ALA A 51 -18.71 -13.81 10.74
CA ALA A 51 -17.99 -12.65 11.26
C ALA A 51 -18.21 -11.38 10.39
N ILE A 52 -19.05 -11.44 9.35
CA ILE A 52 -19.35 -10.33 8.44
C ILE A 52 -20.81 -9.89 8.62
N PRO A 53 -21.17 -9.06 9.61
CA PRO A 53 -22.57 -8.68 9.90
C PRO A 53 -23.29 -8.02 8.73
N LYS A 54 -22.54 -7.35 7.85
CA LYS A 54 -23.05 -6.67 6.65
C LYS A 54 -23.44 -7.63 5.52
N TRP A 55 -22.98 -8.88 5.53
CA TRP A 55 -23.35 -9.86 4.51
C TRP A 55 -24.78 -10.35 4.75
N LYS A 56 -25.61 -10.29 3.70
CA LYS A 56 -27.01 -10.76 3.70
C LYS A 56 -27.28 -11.75 2.55
N GLY A 57 -26.24 -12.15 1.84
CA GLY A 57 -26.34 -13.08 0.71
C GLY A 57 -26.34 -14.55 1.17
N PRO A 58 -26.45 -15.49 0.21
CA PRO A 58 -26.35 -16.90 0.51
C PRO A 58 -25.00 -17.23 1.13
N LEU A 59 -24.98 -18.20 2.04
CA LEU A 59 -23.75 -18.70 2.62
C LEU A 59 -22.92 -19.42 1.54
N PRO A 60 -21.64 -19.06 1.35
CA PRO A 60 -20.73 -19.83 0.53
C PRO A 60 -20.62 -21.27 1.07
N ARG A 61 -20.43 -22.24 0.17
CA ARG A 61 -20.27 -23.66 0.57
C ARG A 61 -19.09 -23.87 1.53
N SER A 62 -18.05 -23.05 1.43
CA SER A 62 -16.87 -23.10 2.30
C SER A 62 -17.10 -22.48 3.68
N GLY A 63 -18.19 -21.74 3.89
CA GLY A 63 -18.37 -20.88 5.07
C GLY A 63 -17.48 -19.63 5.09
N ASN A 64 -16.58 -19.47 4.12
CA ASN A 64 -15.57 -18.41 4.09
C ASN A 64 -15.79 -17.42 2.94
N MET A 65 -15.36 -16.18 3.14
CA MET A 65 -15.38 -15.11 2.15
C MET A 65 -14.07 -14.32 2.19
N VAL A 66 -13.54 -13.97 1.02
CA VAL A 66 -12.37 -13.08 0.93
C VAL A 66 -12.80 -11.64 1.18
N ILE A 67 -12.11 -10.97 2.10
CA ILE A 67 -12.25 -9.54 2.37
C ILE A 67 -11.09 -8.80 1.71
N ASN A 68 -11.40 -7.94 0.76
CA ASN A 68 -10.50 -6.86 0.35
C ASN A 68 -10.68 -5.69 1.32
N MET A 69 -9.62 -5.31 2.03
CA MET A 69 -9.72 -4.29 3.08
C MET A 69 -9.74 -2.87 2.54
N GLU A 70 -9.09 -2.62 1.40
CA GLU A 70 -8.81 -1.26 0.90
C GLU A 70 -8.31 -0.35 2.04
N TRP A 71 -7.34 -0.87 2.82
CA TRP A 71 -6.98 -0.30 4.12
C TRP A 71 -6.23 1.03 4.04
N GLY A 72 -5.93 1.52 2.84
CA GLY A 72 -5.16 2.74 2.64
C GLY A 72 -5.86 3.95 3.27
N ASN A 73 -7.18 3.92 3.34
CA ASN A 73 -8.00 4.97 3.97
C ASN A 73 -8.29 4.73 5.46
N PHE A 74 -7.59 3.79 6.11
CA PHE A 74 -7.73 3.58 7.54
C PHE A 74 -7.35 4.85 8.32
N LYS A 75 -8.21 5.24 9.28
CA LYS A 75 -8.07 6.45 10.09
C LYS A 75 -8.26 6.10 11.55
N SER A 76 -7.31 6.52 12.38
CA SER A 76 -7.40 6.42 13.83
C SER A 76 -6.58 7.52 14.47
N ASP A 77 -7.09 8.11 15.54
CA ASP A 77 -6.35 9.06 16.37
C ASP A 77 -5.13 8.42 17.07
N LYS A 78 -5.05 7.08 17.05
CA LYS A 78 -3.94 6.31 17.59
C LYS A 78 -2.78 6.15 16.60
N LEU A 79 -2.94 6.54 15.34
CA LEU A 79 -1.84 6.51 14.37
C LEU A 79 -0.83 7.62 14.71
N PRO A 80 0.47 7.29 14.86
CA PRO A 80 1.49 8.26 15.21
C PRO A 80 1.86 9.12 13.99
N ARG A 81 1.04 10.14 13.71
CA ARG A 81 1.27 11.08 12.61
C ARG A 81 2.25 12.17 13.04
N SER A 82 3.35 12.30 12.32
CA SER A 82 4.28 13.41 12.47
C SER A 82 3.76 14.68 11.78
N ASP A 83 4.36 15.83 12.08
CA ASP A 83 4.07 17.08 11.37
C ASP A 83 4.39 16.95 9.85
N TYR A 84 5.32 16.08 9.48
CA TYR A 84 5.65 15.80 8.08
C TYR A 84 4.55 15.03 7.37
N ASP A 85 3.91 14.08 8.05
CA ASP A 85 2.78 13.32 7.51
C ASP A 85 1.56 14.24 7.33
N ILE A 86 1.32 15.12 8.30
CA ILE A 86 0.23 16.10 8.26
C ILE A 86 0.43 17.09 7.10
N ALA A 87 1.64 17.65 6.97
CA ALA A 87 1.95 18.56 5.87
C ALA A 87 1.89 17.87 4.49
N LEU A 88 2.38 16.62 4.41
CA LEU A 88 2.30 15.82 3.19
C LEU A 88 0.84 15.58 2.78
N ASP A 89 -0.02 15.20 3.73
CA ASP A 89 -1.43 14.98 3.46
C ASP A 89 -2.13 16.27 3.00
N PHE A 90 -1.88 17.38 3.68
CA PHE A 90 -2.46 18.68 3.35
C PHE A 90 -2.12 19.15 1.92
N GLU A 91 -0.88 18.92 1.48
CA GLU A 91 -0.39 19.27 0.14
C GLU A 91 -0.68 18.20 -0.94
N SER A 92 -1.27 17.07 -0.56
CA SER A 92 -1.56 15.97 -1.48
C SER A 92 -2.73 16.30 -2.42
N LEU A 93 -2.90 15.48 -3.47
CA LEU A 93 -4.03 15.59 -4.40
C LEU A 93 -5.39 15.29 -3.73
N ASN A 94 -5.38 14.56 -2.61
CA ASN A 94 -6.55 14.08 -1.91
C ASN A 94 -6.40 14.26 -0.39
N PRO A 95 -6.39 15.51 0.13
CA PRO A 95 -6.20 15.77 1.55
C PRO A 95 -7.24 15.07 2.42
N GLY A 96 -6.80 14.45 3.51
CA GLY A 96 -7.65 13.70 4.42
C GLY A 96 -8.08 12.32 3.91
N GLU A 97 -7.64 11.88 2.73
CA GLU A 97 -7.87 10.53 2.20
C GLU A 97 -6.58 9.72 2.14
N GLN A 98 -6.69 8.39 2.07
CA GLN A 98 -5.54 7.49 1.95
C GLN A 98 -4.50 7.73 3.06
N MET A 99 -4.96 8.08 4.26
CA MET A 99 -4.10 8.50 5.38
C MET A 99 -3.08 7.43 5.76
N TYR A 100 -3.53 6.18 5.90
CA TYR A 100 -2.64 5.08 6.24
C TYR A 100 -1.67 4.78 5.10
N GLU A 101 -2.14 4.84 3.85
CA GLU A 101 -1.29 4.66 2.68
C GLU A 101 -0.18 5.72 2.58
N LYS A 102 -0.51 6.98 2.85
CA LYS A 102 0.45 8.09 2.89
C LYS A 102 1.54 7.91 3.93
N MET A 103 1.26 7.22 5.02
CA MET A 103 2.23 6.98 6.08
C MET A 103 3.21 5.85 5.75
N ILE A 104 2.79 4.81 5.01
CA ILE A 104 3.59 3.58 4.89
C ILE A 104 3.97 3.19 3.45
N SER A 105 3.31 3.74 2.43
CA SER A 105 3.55 3.28 1.06
C SER A 105 4.85 3.83 0.47
N GLY A 106 5.39 3.11 -0.50
CA GLY A 106 6.61 3.49 -1.21
C GLY A 106 6.47 4.77 -2.05
N MET A 107 5.25 5.22 -2.35
CA MET A 107 5.00 6.51 -3.01
C MET A 107 5.34 7.69 -2.10
N TYR A 108 5.01 7.59 -0.82
CA TYR A 108 5.05 8.73 0.11
C TYR A 108 6.22 8.68 1.09
N LEU A 109 6.75 7.49 1.41
CA LEU A 109 7.86 7.36 2.36
C LEU A 109 9.06 8.25 1.98
N GLY A 110 9.37 8.35 0.69
CA GLY A 110 10.47 9.21 0.25
C GLY A 110 10.18 10.69 0.28
N GLU A 111 8.92 11.08 0.18
CA GLU A 111 8.50 12.47 0.36
C GLU A 111 8.59 12.89 1.85
N VAL A 112 8.23 11.99 2.78
CA VAL A 112 8.46 12.21 4.22
C VAL A 112 9.94 12.41 4.51
N VAL A 113 10.80 11.52 4.00
CA VAL A 113 12.27 11.66 4.14
C VAL A 113 12.78 12.96 3.53
N ARG A 114 12.29 13.34 2.34
CA ARG A 114 12.66 14.60 1.69
C ARG A 114 12.33 15.81 2.57
N ARG A 115 11.14 15.85 3.17
CA ARG A 115 10.70 16.94 4.06
C ARG A 115 11.58 17.04 5.31
N ILE A 116 11.93 15.91 5.92
CA ILE A 116 12.85 15.87 7.06
C ILE A 116 14.23 16.41 6.66
N LEU A 117 14.80 15.91 5.57
CA LEU A 117 16.11 16.36 5.09
C LEU A 117 16.11 17.85 4.73
N LEU A 118 15.03 18.35 4.12
CA LEU A 118 14.91 19.77 3.79
C LEU A 118 14.88 20.62 5.05
N ARG A 119 14.13 20.19 6.07
CA ARG A 119 14.10 20.87 7.37
C ARG A 119 15.47 20.92 8.02
N LEU A 120 16.18 19.78 8.07
CA LEU A 120 17.53 19.70 8.63
C LEU A 120 18.56 20.51 7.83
N ALA A 121 18.38 20.64 6.52
CA ALA A 121 19.23 21.49 5.68
C ALA A 121 19.14 22.97 6.07
N HIS A 122 17.94 23.45 6.40
CA HIS A 122 17.71 24.84 6.81
C HIS A 122 18.03 25.09 8.29
N ASP A 123 17.63 24.20 9.20
CA ASP A 123 17.70 24.43 10.64
C ASP A 123 19.04 24.03 11.25
N ALA A 124 19.69 23.02 10.69
CA ALA A 124 20.89 22.40 11.26
C ALA A 124 22.09 22.42 10.30
N SER A 125 21.98 23.16 9.18
CA SER A 125 23.02 23.23 8.15
C SER A 125 23.53 21.85 7.73
N LEU A 126 22.64 20.86 7.59
CA LEU A 126 23.00 19.47 7.28
C LEU A 126 23.88 19.33 6.02
N PHE A 127 23.71 20.26 5.07
CA PHE A 127 24.49 20.33 3.83
C PHE A 127 25.38 21.59 3.76
N GLY A 128 25.69 22.22 4.90
CA GLY A 128 26.36 23.51 4.98
C GLY A 128 25.42 24.68 4.69
N ASP A 129 25.97 25.79 4.16
CA ASP A 129 25.21 27.02 3.89
C ASP A 129 24.32 26.93 2.64
N VAL A 130 24.48 25.88 1.82
CA VAL A 130 23.77 25.73 0.55
C VAL A 130 22.85 24.51 0.61
N VAL A 131 21.54 24.76 0.55
CA VAL A 131 20.55 23.69 0.43
C VAL A 131 20.57 23.13 -1.00
N PRO A 132 20.69 21.80 -1.19
CA PRO A 132 20.66 21.22 -2.52
C PRO A 132 19.32 21.47 -3.21
N SER A 133 19.31 22.20 -4.33
CA SER A 133 18.08 22.54 -5.08
C SER A 133 17.27 21.32 -5.55
N LYS A 134 17.89 20.14 -5.64
CA LYS A 134 17.18 18.88 -5.90
C LYS A 134 16.19 18.55 -4.79
N LEU A 135 16.51 18.89 -3.54
CA LEU A 135 15.72 18.56 -2.35
C LEU A 135 14.43 19.39 -2.26
N GLU A 136 14.38 20.54 -2.93
CA GLU A 136 13.17 21.37 -3.05
C GLU A 136 12.11 20.75 -3.97
N LYS A 137 12.52 19.82 -4.86
CA LYS A 137 11.60 19.16 -5.80
C LYS A 137 10.80 18.08 -5.08
N LEU A 138 9.47 18.25 -5.04
CA LEU A 138 8.54 17.26 -4.53
C LEU A 138 8.77 15.88 -5.18
N PHE A 139 8.71 14.81 -4.39
CA PHE A 139 8.85 13.42 -4.83
C PHE A 139 10.16 13.11 -5.58
N VAL A 140 11.23 13.89 -5.35
CA VAL A 140 12.56 13.63 -5.92
C VAL A 140 13.19 12.34 -5.38
N LEU A 141 12.86 11.98 -4.13
CA LEU A 141 13.24 10.74 -3.48
C LEU A 141 12.09 9.74 -3.67
N ARG A 142 12.13 8.94 -4.74
CA ARG A 142 11.16 7.87 -4.96
C ARG A 142 11.60 6.59 -4.23
N GLY A 143 10.65 5.74 -3.83
CA GLY A 143 10.93 4.48 -3.11
C GLY A 143 12.03 3.61 -3.74
N ARG A 144 12.15 3.56 -5.08
CA ARG A 144 13.26 2.86 -5.76
C ARG A 144 14.67 3.37 -5.41
N ARG A 145 14.82 4.64 -5.04
CA ARG A 145 16.10 5.26 -4.63
C ARG A 145 16.38 5.09 -3.14
N ILE A 146 15.36 4.86 -2.33
CA ILE A 146 15.50 4.66 -0.88
C ILE A 146 15.78 3.20 -0.57
N CYS A 147 15.07 2.28 -1.23
CA CYS A 147 15.24 0.84 -1.04
C CYS A 147 16.35 0.24 -1.94
N GLN A 148 17.16 1.05 -2.63
CA GLN A 148 18.18 0.56 -3.56
C GLN A 148 19.23 -0.38 -2.93
N PRO A 149 19.56 -0.32 -1.62
CA PRO A 149 20.36 -1.35 -0.96
C PRO A 149 19.61 -2.66 -0.67
N CYS A 150 18.27 -2.67 -0.69
CA CYS A 150 17.44 -3.82 -0.29
C CYS A 150 16.90 -4.65 -1.47
N ILE A 151 17.13 -4.24 -2.72
CA ILE A 151 16.69 -5.01 -3.90
C ILE A 151 17.69 -6.15 -4.16
N MET A 152 17.70 -7.14 -3.28
CA MET A 152 18.13 -8.49 -3.65
C MET A 152 16.89 -9.24 -4.15
N THR A 153 16.90 -9.54 -5.45
CA THR A 153 15.97 -10.37 -6.24
C THR A 153 14.61 -9.75 -6.65
N PRO A 154 14.10 -10.02 -7.88
CA PRO A 154 12.86 -9.43 -8.42
C PRO A 154 11.58 -10.18 -8.01
N HIS A 155 11.64 -11.12 -7.07
CA HIS A 155 10.46 -11.82 -6.56
C HIS A 155 10.10 -11.26 -5.19
N MET A 156 8.82 -10.93 -4.99
CA MET A 156 8.19 -10.43 -3.76
C MET A 156 8.38 -8.93 -3.43
N ILE A 157 7.43 -8.12 -3.93
CA ILE A 157 6.83 -7.06 -3.11
C ILE A 157 5.33 -7.34 -2.95
N SER A 158 5.04 -8.62 -2.76
CA SER A 158 3.73 -9.15 -2.45
C SER A 158 3.99 -10.25 -1.45
N SER A 159 3.67 -9.98 -0.18
CA SER A 159 3.97 -10.91 0.91
C SER A 159 2.68 -11.57 1.33
N THR A 160 2.70 -12.89 1.32
CA THR A 160 1.60 -13.72 1.78
C THR A 160 1.89 -14.11 3.22
N LEU A 161 0.93 -13.87 4.12
CA LEU A 161 1.09 -14.12 5.55
C LEU A 161 0.50 -15.50 5.90
N VAL A 162 1.32 -16.33 6.51
CA VAL A 162 0.94 -17.58 7.18
C VAL A 162 0.96 -17.32 8.68
N LEU A 163 -0.17 -17.52 9.37
CA LEU A 163 -0.21 -17.46 10.83
C LEU A 163 -0.06 -18.89 11.34
N SER A 164 1.05 -19.18 12.01
CA SER A 164 1.32 -20.47 12.68
C SER A 164 1.17 -20.36 14.19
#